data_AF-A0A933GI58-F1
#
_entry.id   AF-A0A933GI58-F1
#
_cell.length_a   1.000
_cell.length_b   1.000
_cell.length_c   1.000
_cell.angle_alpha   90.00
_cell.angle_beta   90.00
_cell.angle_gamma   90.00
#
_symmetry.space_group_name_H-M   'P 1'
#
loop_
_entity.id
_entity.type
_entity.pdbx_description
1 polymer ?
#
loop_
_entity_poly.entity_id
_entity_poly.type
_entity_poly.pdbx_seq_one_letter_code
_entity_poly.pdbx_strand_id
1 'polypeptide(L)'
;MTSLSLRAVPLTDREELASLVEANLPALEPGLSLLDRRFPAGEVPVDLLALDPRRRLVLCLIGSGSNPAMLLQALEAYGWCRENGPMLGRLFPDARIDTALPARIYLLAPRFTDRVRRTARSLGPLSPVLVESRCLEVNGARGVCFEPVEGKIVASDPAEEPEDAARARVQQLVSHLERLSFREAFR
;
A
#
# COMPACT_ATOMS: atom_id res chain seq x y z
N MET A 1 18.35 8.22 -29.02
CA MET A 1 18.29 8.30 -27.55
C MET A 1 17.09 9.16 -27.20
N THR A 2 15.90 8.57 -27.05
CA THR A 2 14.68 9.31 -26.72
C THR A 2 14.63 9.49 -25.20
N SER A 3 14.56 10.73 -24.72
CA SER A 3 14.65 11.00 -23.28
C SER A 3 13.36 10.61 -22.57
N LEU A 4 13.42 9.68 -21.62
CA LEU A 4 12.38 9.48 -20.63
C LEU A 4 12.23 10.77 -19.81
N SER A 5 11.08 11.45 -19.90
CA SER A 5 10.77 12.56 -19.01
C SER A 5 10.09 12.00 -17.76
N LEU A 6 10.80 12.02 -16.65
CA LEU A 6 10.27 11.67 -15.33
C LEU A 6 10.14 12.93 -14.50
N ARG A 7 8.93 13.25 -14.07
CA ARG A 7 8.64 14.43 -13.26
C ARG A 7 7.93 14.03 -11.97
N ALA A 8 8.45 14.48 -10.84
CA ALA A 8 7.73 14.39 -9.58
C ALA A 8 6.56 15.38 -9.58
N VAL A 9 5.36 14.87 -9.27
CA VAL A 9 4.14 15.66 -9.15
C VAL A 9 3.77 15.75 -7.67
N PRO A 10 3.51 16.96 -7.14
CA PRO A 10 3.10 17.09 -5.75
C PRO A 10 1.75 16.42 -5.52
N LEU A 11 1.68 15.55 -4.50
CA LEU A 11 0.45 14.95 -4.01
C LEU A 11 -0.08 15.79 -2.84
N THR A 12 -1.11 16.58 -3.11
CA THR A 12 -1.75 17.42 -2.08
C THR A 12 -3.15 16.93 -1.70
N ASP A 13 -3.77 16.11 -2.55
CA ASP A 13 -5.09 15.54 -2.31
C ASP A 13 -5.00 14.10 -1.81
N ARG A 14 -5.65 13.85 -0.67
CA ARG A 14 -5.75 12.51 -0.06
C ARG A 14 -6.53 11.55 -0.94
N GLU A 15 -7.61 11.99 -1.58
CA GLU A 15 -8.46 11.12 -2.40
C GLU A 15 -7.74 10.74 -3.71
N GLU A 16 -6.97 11.67 -4.27
CA GLU A 16 -6.07 11.38 -5.40
C GLU A 16 -5.04 10.31 -5.02
N LEU A 17 -4.36 10.48 -3.87
CA LEU A 17 -3.42 9.47 -3.38
C LEU A 17 -4.12 8.12 -3.14
N ALA A 18 -5.32 8.10 -2.55
CA ALA A 18 -6.08 6.87 -2.36
C ALA A 18 -6.41 6.15 -3.67
N SER A 19 -6.75 6.90 -4.71
CA SER A 19 -7.04 6.36 -6.05
C SER A 19 -5.78 5.82 -6.71
N LEU A 20 -4.65 6.51 -6.58
CA LEU A 20 -3.36 6.05 -7.09
C LEU A 20 -2.86 4.80 -6.37
N VAL A 21 -3.03 4.74 -5.05
CA VAL A 21 -2.66 3.56 -4.25
C VAL A 21 -3.52 2.36 -4.64
N GLU A 22 -4.83 2.53 -4.79
CA GLU A 22 -5.72 1.45 -5.24
C GLU A 22 -5.30 0.93 -6.62
N ALA A 23 -5.09 1.82 -7.59
CA ALA A 23 -4.69 1.45 -8.95
C ALA A 23 -3.34 0.73 -9.01
N ASN A 24 -2.49 0.91 -7.99
CA ASN A 24 -1.15 0.34 -7.92
C ASN A 24 -0.96 -0.56 -6.67
N LEU A 25 -2.04 -1.12 -6.14
CA LEU A 25 -2.00 -1.93 -4.92
C LEU A 25 -1.01 -3.11 -4.99
N PRO A 26 -0.87 -3.83 -6.14
CA PRO A 26 0.16 -4.86 -6.28
C PRO A 26 1.61 -4.35 -6.23
N ALA A 27 1.84 -3.05 -6.49
CA ALA A 27 3.15 -2.42 -6.35
C ALA A 27 3.45 -2.02 -4.90
N LEU A 28 2.42 -1.83 -4.06
CA LEU A 28 2.59 -1.64 -2.61
C LEU A 28 3.01 -2.95 -1.95
N GLU A 29 2.30 -4.03 -2.23
CA GLU A 29 2.70 -5.39 -1.88
C GLU A 29 2.10 -6.38 -2.90
N PRO A 30 2.91 -7.30 -3.46
CA PRO A 30 2.43 -8.31 -4.38
C PRO A 30 1.29 -9.15 -3.80
N GLY A 31 0.22 -9.31 -4.58
CA GLY A 31 -0.90 -10.17 -4.21
C GLY A 31 -1.92 -9.54 -3.26
N LEU A 32 -1.77 -8.25 -2.91
CA LEU A 32 -2.85 -7.51 -2.28
C LEU A 32 -4.08 -7.42 -3.19
N SER A 33 -5.26 -7.68 -2.64
CA SER A 33 -6.56 -7.51 -3.31
C SER A 33 -7.45 -6.58 -2.50
N LEU A 34 -8.04 -5.57 -3.15
CA LEU A 34 -8.98 -4.65 -2.53
C LEU A 34 -10.26 -5.39 -2.08
N LEU A 35 -10.73 -5.09 -0.87
CA LEU A 35 -12.05 -5.49 -0.37
C LEU A 35 -13.04 -4.33 -0.41
N ASP A 36 -12.64 -3.16 0.09
CA ASP A 36 -13.54 -2.01 0.22
C ASP A 36 -12.75 -0.69 0.25
N ARG A 37 -13.41 0.41 -0.15
CA ARG A 37 -12.91 1.78 -0.03
C ARG A 37 -13.65 2.49 1.08
N ARG A 38 -12.90 3.26 1.90
CA ARG A 38 -13.45 4.06 3.02
C ARG A 38 -14.31 3.21 3.97
N PHE A 39 -13.79 2.03 4.31
CA PHE A 39 -14.46 1.10 5.20
C PHE A 39 -14.60 1.70 6.63
N PRO A 40 -15.80 1.73 7.21
CA PRO A 40 -16.03 2.35 8.52
C PRO A 40 -15.65 1.39 9.67
N ALA A 41 -14.37 1.42 10.09
CA ALA A 41 -13.91 0.67 11.26
C ALA A 41 -14.21 1.45 12.54
N GLY A 42 -15.46 1.36 13.00
CA GLY A 42 -15.96 2.19 14.10
C GLY A 42 -16.03 3.65 13.67
N GLU A 43 -15.40 4.55 14.44
CA GLU A 43 -15.32 5.99 14.13
C GLU A 43 -14.16 6.34 13.18
N VAL A 44 -13.30 5.37 12.84
CA VAL A 44 -12.14 5.58 11.97
C VAL A 44 -12.38 4.97 10.59
N PRO A 45 -12.44 5.78 9.52
CA PRO A 45 -12.49 5.25 8.18
C PRO A 45 -11.12 4.71 7.76
N VAL A 46 -11.08 3.46 7.31
CA VAL A 46 -9.92 2.86 6.64
C VAL A 46 -10.01 3.19 5.15
N ASP A 47 -9.03 3.92 4.60
CA ASP A 47 -9.09 4.41 3.22
C ASP A 47 -9.21 3.27 2.21
N LEU A 48 -8.39 2.23 2.35
CA LEU A 48 -8.49 0.99 1.58
C LEU A 48 -8.40 -0.21 2.52
N LEU A 49 -9.45 -1.04 2.51
CA LEU A 49 -9.44 -2.35 3.15
C LEU A 49 -9.02 -3.37 2.11
N ALA A 50 -8.01 -4.18 2.40
CA ALA A 50 -7.48 -5.18 1.47
C ALA A 50 -7.21 -6.52 2.17
N LEU A 51 -6.92 -7.53 1.36
CA LEU A 51 -6.38 -8.82 1.80
C LEU A 51 -5.02 -9.08 1.19
N ASP A 52 -4.15 -9.70 1.97
CA ASP A 52 -2.95 -10.35 1.45
C ASP A 52 -3.25 -11.77 0.92
N PRO A 53 -2.29 -12.43 0.25
CA PRO A 53 -2.45 -13.79 -0.25
C PRO A 53 -2.82 -14.84 0.81
N ARG A 54 -2.52 -14.59 2.09
CA ARG A 54 -2.86 -15.45 3.23
C ARG A 54 -4.26 -15.14 3.78
N ARG A 55 -5.04 -14.30 3.10
CA ARG A 55 -6.37 -13.84 3.52
C ARG A 55 -6.35 -13.06 4.83
N ARG A 56 -5.19 -12.50 5.20
CA ARG A 56 -5.08 -11.58 6.33
C ARG A 56 -5.56 -10.20 5.92
N LEU A 57 -6.29 -9.55 6.82
CA LEU A 57 -6.71 -8.15 6.62
C LEU A 57 -5.51 -7.21 6.57
N VAL A 58 -5.56 -6.29 5.62
CA VAL A 58 -4.60 -5.21 5.44
C VAL A 58 -5.35 -3.89 5.45
N LEU A 59 -5.01 -3.03 6.41
CA LEU A 59 -5.60 -1.72 6.61
C LEU A 59 -4.65 -0.67 6.02
N CYS A 60 -5.05 -0.01 4.94
CA CYS A 60 -4.29 1.10 4.38
C CYS A 60 -4.96 2.42 4.79
N LEU A 61 -4.27 3.22 5.62
CA LEU A 61 -4.71 4.57 5.95
C LEU A 61 -3.78 5.58 5.29
N ILE A 62 -4.37 6.63 4.73
CA ILE A 62 -3.71 7.61 3.88
C ILE A 62 -3.83 8.98 4.54
N GLY A 63 -2.70 9.66 4.72
CA GLY A 63 -2.66 10.95 5.39
C GLY A 63 -1.56 11.86 4.86
N SER A 64 -1.43 13.03 5.50
CA SER A 64 -0.38 13.99 5.17
C SER A 64 1.01 13.60 5.71
N GLY A 65 1.08 12.63 6.64
CA GLY A 65 2.31 12.18 7.30
C GLY A 65 2.93 13.18 8.30
N SER A 66 2.38 14.39 8.39
CA SER A 66 2.70 15.38 9.42
C SER A 66 1.82 15.28 10.66
N ASN A 67 0.65 14.62 10.57
CA ASN A 67 -0.31 14.50 11.66
C ASN A 67 -0.07 13.21 12.49
N PRO A 68 0.43 13.29 13.73
CA PRO A 68 0.65 12.11 14.56
C PRO A 68 -0.63 11.37 14.96
N ALA A 69 -1.80 12.03 14.90
CA ALA A 69 -3.08 11.39 15.21
C ALA A 69 -3.39 10.21 14.27
N MET A 70 -2.80 10.19 13.07
CA MET A 70 -2.98 9.06 12.14
C MET A 70 -2.45 7.73 12.71
N LEU A 71 -1.45 7.76 13.59
CA LEU A 71 -0.96 6.56 14.27
C LEU A 71 -2.01 6.01 15.22
N LEU A 72 -2.67 6.89 15.99
CA LEU A 72 -3.74 6.50 16.90
C LEU A 72 -4.94 5.96 16.13
N GLN A 73 -5.36 6.66 15.07
CA GLN A 73 -6.45 6.21 14.19
C GLN A 73 -6.16 4.82 13.61
N ALA A 74 -4.93 4.55 13.20
CA ALA A 74 -4.56 3.23 12.68
C ALA A 74 -4.68 2.13 13.73
N LEU A 75 -4.28 2.42 14.98
CA LEU A 75 -4.41 1.49 16.09
C LEU A 75 -5.87 1.28 16.51
N GLU A 76 -6.70 2.31 16.46
CA GLU A 76 -8.16 2.22 16.71
C GLU A 76 -8.83 1.34 15.67
N ALA A 77 -8.57 1.57 14.37
CA ALA A 77 -9.08 0.74 13.28
C ALA A 77 -8.61 -0.72 13.41
N TYR A 78 -7.35 -0.95 13.78
CA TYR A 78 -6.82 -2.29 14.06
C TYR A 78 -7.54 -2.98 15.22
N GLY A 79 -7.73 -2.26 16.34
CA GLY A 79 -8.45 -2.77 17.50
C GLY A 79 -9.88 -3.17 17.15
N TRP A 80 -10.58 -2.31 16.41
CA TRP A 80 -11.92 -2.57 15.94
C TRP A 80 -11.99 -3.81 15.03
N CYS A 81 -11.08 -3.96 14.07
CA CYS A 81 -11.05 -5.12 13.18
C CYS A 81 -10.81 -6.43 13.93
N ARG A 82 -9.93 -6.39 14.95
CA ARG A 82 -9.67 -7.55 15.82
C ARG A 82 -10.91 -7.96 16.61
N GLU A 83 -11.65 -7.00 17.14
CA GLU A 83 -12.87 -7.25 17.92
C GLU A 83 -14.06 -7.70 17.05
N ASN A 84 -14.09 -7.24 15.80
CA ASN A 84 -15.22 -7.47 14.88
C ASN A 84 -14.91 -8.48 13.76
N GLY A 85 -13.86 -9.28 13.89
CA GLY A 85 -13.45 -10.29 12.90
C GLY A 85 -14.60 -11.21 12.42
N PRO A 86 -15.41 -11.80 13.31
CA PRO A 86 -16.55 -12.63 12.91
C PRO A 86 -17.60 -11.87 12.08
N MET A 87 -17.82 -10.59 12.37
CA MET A 87 -18.72 -9.74 11.60
C MET A 87 -18.12 -9.43 10.22
N LEU A 88 -16.82 -9.13 10.14
CA LEU A 88 -16.12 -8.93 8.86
C LEU A 88 -16.24 -10.16 7.95
N GLY A 89 -16.12 -11.37 8.50
CA GLY A 89 -16.32 -12.60 7.74
C GLY A 89 -17.74 -12.77 7.20
N ARG A 90 -18.76 -12.20 7.88
CA ARG A 90 -20.15 -12.20 7.38
C ARG A 90 -20.40 -11.11 6.36
N LEU A 91 -19.74 -9.96 6.50
CA LEU A 91 -19.86 -8.84 5.57
C LEU A 91 -19.20 -9.15 4.22
N PHE A 92 -18.09 -9.90 4.25
CA PHE A 92 -17.33 -10.31 3.08
C PHE A 92 -17.22 -11.84 2.98
N PRO A 93 -18.33 -12.57 2.73
CA PRO A 93 -18.35 -14.03 2.78
C PRO A 93 -17.43 -14.67 1.73
N ASP A 94 -17.35 -14.08 0.54
CA ASP A 94 -16.53 -14.59 -0.57
C ASP A 94 -15.03 -14.33 -0.37
N ALA A 95 -14.69 -13.37 0.51
CA ALA A 95 -13.31 -12.96 0.74
C ALA A 95 -12.51 -13.99 1.55
N ARG A 96 -13.19 -14.89 2.28
CA ARG A 96 -12.59 -15.93 3.13
C ARG A 96 -11.52 -15.38 4.09
N ILE A 97 -11.86 -14.30 4.77
CA ILE A 97 -10.96 -13.61 5.71
C ILE A 97 -10.49 -14.59 6.79
N ASP A 98 -9.18 -14.71 6.96
CA ASP A 98 -8.59 -15.46 8.07
C ASP A 98 -8.57 -14.57 9.33
N THR A 99 -9.57 -14.75 10.18
CA THR A 99 -9.74 -13.98 11.42
C THR A 99 -8.77 -14.40 12.52
N ALA A 100 -8.03 -15.50 12.36
CA ALA A 100 -6.99 -15.90 13.30
C ALA A 100 -5.69 -15.11 13.11
N LEU A 101 -5.49 -14.54 11.91
CA LEU A 101 -4.33 -13.70 11.61
C LEU A 101 -4.61 -12.24 12.02
N PRO A 102 -3.70 -11.60 12.78
CA PRO A 102 -3.86 -10.19 13.12
C PRO A 102 -3.75 -9.33 11.85
N ALA A 103 -4.59 -8.29 11.75
CA ALA A 103 -4.54 -7.36 10.64
C ALA A 103 -3.17 -6.65 10.54
N ARG A 104 -2.73 -6.33 9.33
CA ARG A 104 -1.54 -5.49 9.08
C ARG A 104 -1.96 -4.07 8.77
N ILE A 105 -1.10 -3.12 9.13
CA ILE A 105 -1.39 -1.70 8.95
C ILE A 105 -0.33 -1.08 8.04
N TYR A 106 -0.79 -0.43 6.98
CA TYR A 106 -0.02 0.47 6.14
C TYR A 106 -0.46 1.90 6.42
N LEU A 107 0.50 2.75 6.75
CA LEU A 107 0.31 4.19 6.74
C LEU A 107 1.02 4.77 5.53
N LEU A 108 0.24 5.39 4.65
CA LEU A 108 0.74 6.00 3.42
C LEU A 108 0.64 7.53 3.51
N ALA A 109 1.70 8.21 3.11
CA ALA A 109 1.72 9.66 3.05
C ALA A 109 2.75 10.15 2.03
N PRO A 110 2.66 11.39 1.52
CA PRO A 110 3.73 11.96 0.71
C PRO A 110 5.07 12.04 1.44
N ARG A 111 5.04 12.34 2.74
CA ARG A 111 6.22 12.39 3.60
C ARG A 111 5.86 12.28 5.08
N PHE A 112 6.66 11.54 5.86
CA PHE A 112 6.53 11.46 7.31
C PHE A 112 7.52 12.35 8.03
N THR A 113 7.05 13.03 9.08
CA THR A 113 7.94 13.77 10.00
C THR A 113 8.73 12.83 10.90
N ASP A 114 9.90 13.26 11.38
CA ASP A 114 10.71 12.50 12.34
C ASP A 114 9.94 12.14 13.62
N ARG A 115 9.02 13.01 14.03
CA ARG A 115 8.14 12.75 15.19
C ARG A 115 7.28 11.51 14.92
N VAL A 116 6.58 11.46 13.79
CA VAL A 116 5.73 10.31 13.41
C VAL A 116 6.57 9.04 13.29
N ARG A 117 7.73 9.10 12.63
CA ARG A 117 8.66 7.96 12.49
C ARG A 117 9.15 7.43 13.83
N ARG A 118 9.57 8.32 14.75
CA ARG A 118 9.99 7.94 16.11
C ARG A 118 8.83 7.34 16.91
N THR A 119 7.66 7.95 16.85
CA THR A 119 6.48 7.44 17.55
C THR A 119 6.06 6.07 17.03
N ALA A 120 6.05 5.86 15.71
CA ALA A 120 5.77 4.56 15.12
C ALA A 120 6.74 3.48 15.63
N ARG A 121 8.05 3.74 15.60
CA ARG A 121 9.06 2.82 16.15
C ARG A 121 8.82 2.43 17.60
N SER A 122 8.40 3.38 18.45
CA SER A 122 8.10 3.10 19.85
C SER A 122 6.88 2.21 20.08
N LEU A 123 6.04 1.97 19.06
CA LEU A 123 4.92 1.02 19.13
C LEU A 123 5.35 -0.45 19.01
N GLY A 124 6.60 -0.71 18.64
CA GLY A 124 7.14 -2.07 18.55
C GLY A 124 6.32 -2.97 17.60
N PRO A 125 5.83 -4.15 18.05
CA PRO A 125 5.06 -5.06 17.20
C PRO A 125 3.76 -4.48 16.62
N LEU A 126 3.21 -3.42 17.22
CA LEU A 126 2.03 -2.72 16.72
C LEU A 126 2.37 -1.57 15.76
N SER A 127 3.66 -1.38 15.46
CA SER A 127 4.08 -0.32 14.53
C SER A 127 3.49 -0.58 13.15
N PRO A 128 2.79 0.40 12.56
CA PRO A 128 2.41 0.30 11.16
C PRO A 128 3.64 0.33 10.26
N VAL A 129 3.50 -0.21 9.06
CA VAL A 129 4.47 -0.02 7.98
C VAL A 129 4.27 1.39 7.43
N LEU A 130 5.28 2.24 7.58
CA LEU A 130 5.25 3.60 7.04
C LEU A 130 5.75 3.57 5.59
N VAL A 131 4.93 4.05 4.65
CA VAL A 131 5.26 4.09 3.22
C VAL A 131 5.12 5.51 2.69
N GLU A 132 6.25 6.10 2.28
CA GLU A 132 6.23 7.36 1.57
C GLU A 132 5.81 7.14 0.12
N SER A 133 4.80 7.88 -0.32
CA SER A 133 4.16 7.73 -1.62
C SER A 133 4.43 8.96 -2.47
N ARG A 134 5.12 8.78 -3.60
CA ARG A 134 5.46 9.89 -4.52
C ARG A 134 4.75 9.69 -5.85
N CYS A 135 4.02 10.71 -6.32
CA CYS A 135 3.46 10.68 -7.66
C CYS A 135 4.53 11.03 -8.68
N LEU A 136 4.64 10.20 -9.71
CA LEU A 136 5.55 10.38 -10.82
C LEU A 136 4.72 10.47 -12.10
N GLU A 137 5.01 11.46 -12.92
CA GLU A 137 4.53 11.51 -14.29
C GLU A 137 5.63 10.99 -15.21
N VAL A 138 5.31 9.94 -15.97
CA VAL A 138 6.19 9.32 -16.96
C VAL A 138 5.49 9.40 -18.31
N ASN A 139 6.01 10.22 -19.21
CA ASN A 139 5.46 10.43 -20.56
C ASN A 139 3.94 10.72 -20.56
N GLY A 140 3.47 11.53 -19.61
CA GLY A 140 2.06 11.93 -19.47
C GLY A 140 1.16 10.96 -18.69
N ALA A 141 1.67 9.78 -18.29
CA ALA A 141 0.96 8.86 -17.40
C ALA A 141 1.37 9.07 -15.94
N ARG A 142 0.40 9.12 -15.01
CA ARG A 142 0.66 9.20 -13.57
C ARG A 142 0.82 7.81 -12.97
N GLY A 143 1.85 7.63 -12.17
CA GLY A 143 2.08 6.46 -11.33
C GLY A 143 2.47 6.88 -9.91
N VAL A 144 2.50 5.91 -9.00
CA VAL A 144 2.95 6.13 -7.62
C VAL A 144 4.15 5.24 -7.32
N CYS A 145 5.17 5.84 -6.70
CA CYS A 145 6.32 5.13 -6.14
C CYS A 145 6.13 4.98 -4.64
N PHE A 146 6.39 3.77 -4.12
CA PHE A 146 6.30 3.43 -2.71
C PHE A 146 7.69 3.25 -2.11
N GLU A 147 8.01 4.06 -1.10
CA GLU A 147 9.28 4.02 -0.38
C GLU A 147 9.03 3.65 1.09
N PRO A 148 9.33 2.41 1.51
CA PRO A 148 9.21 2.00 2.90
C PRO A 148 10.18 2.79 3.76
N VAL A 149 9.66 3.40 4.80
CA VAL A 149 10.40 4.23 5.73
C VAL A 149 10.68 3.51 7.04
N GLU A 150 9.67 2.79 7.53
CA GLU A 150 9.73 2.07 8.79
C GLU A 150 8.84 0.82 8.71
N GLY A 151 9.25 -0.24 9.40
CA GLY A 151 8.66 -1.56 9.21
C GLY A 151 9.20 -2.24 7.95
N LYS A 152 8.99 -3.56 7.86
CA LYS A 152 9.26 -4.30 6.63
C LYS A 152 7.95 -4.39 5.87
N ILE A 153 7.98 -4.12 4.55
CA ILE A 153 6.99 -4.73 3.65
C ILE A 153 7.30 -6.22 3.69
N VAL A 154 6.72 -6.90 4.66
CA VAL A 154 6.74 -8.36 4.70
C VAL A 154 5.72 -8.75 3.67
N ALA A 155 6.12 -8.91 2.41
CA ALA A 155 5.33 -9.71 1.49
C ALA A 155 4.93 -10.96 2.28
N SER A 156 3.62 -11.25 2.37
CA SER A 156 3.14 -12.49 2.98
C SER A 156 4.12 -13.59 2.62
N ASP A 157 4.77 -14.24 3.61
CA ASP A 157 5.95 -15.11 3.42
C ASP A 157 5.98 -15.66 2.01
N PRO A 158 7.01 -15.37 1.19
CA PRO A 158 7.01 -15.90 -0.15
C PRO A 158 6.78 -17.39 0.01
N ALA A 159 5.66 -17.88 -0.51
CA ALA A 159 5.63 -19.26 -0.95
C ALA A 159 6.78 -19.28 -1.94
N GLU A 160 7.96 -19.75 -1.49
CA GLU A 160 9.30 -19.46 -2.02
C GLU A 160 9.17 -19.13 -3.51
N GLU A 161 9.10 -17.84 -3.87
CA GLU A 161 9.05 -17.50 -5.29
C GLU A 161 10.39 -18.01 -5.81
N PRO A 162 10.41 -19.00 -6.72
CA PRO A 162 11.65 -19.54 -7.22
C PRO A 162 12.50 -18.38 -7.72
N GLU A 163 13.82 -18.41 -7.49
CA GLU A 163 14.71 -17.31 -7.88
C GLU A 163 14.53 -16.91 -9.37
N ASP A 164 14.13 -17.88 -10.18
CA ASP A 164 13.74 -17.73 -11.58
C ASP A 164 12.49 -16.87 -11.80
N ALA A 165 11.48 -16.95 -10.94
CA ALA A 165 10.29 -16.12 -11.00
C ALA A 165 10.58 -14.66 -10.63
N ALA A 166 11.41 -14.43 -9.60
CA ALA A 166 11.87 -13.09 -9.24
C ALA A 166 12.72 -12.46 -10.36
N ARG A 167 13.65 -13.23 -10.94
CA ARG A 167 14.45 -12.81 -12.12
C ARG A 167 13.55 -12.53 -13.32
N ALA A 168 12.58 -13.39 -13.61
CA ALA A 168 11.62 -13.20 -14.68
C ALA A 168 10.78 -11.93 -14.50
N ARG A 169 10.43 -11.58 -13.25
CA ARG A 169 9.68 -10.37 -12.91
C ARG A 169 10.51 -9.11 -13.15
N VAL A 170 11.79 -9.11 -12.74
CA VAL A 170 12.74 -8.03 -13.06
C VAL A 170 12.92 -7.91 -14.57
N GLN A 171 13.08 -9.02 -15.29
CA GLN A 171 13.19 -9.01 -16.75
C GLN A 171 11.91 -8.56 -17.45
N GLN A 172 10.74 -8.89 -16.90
CA GLN A 172 9.45 -8.37 -17.37
C GLN A 172 9.32 -6.87 -17.14
N LEU A 173 9.74 -6.35 -15.99
CA LEU A 173 9.77 -4.92 -15.71
C LEU A 173 10.71 -4.18 -16.66
N VAL A 174 11.93 -4.69 -16.85
CA VAL A 174 12.90 -4.15 -17.81
C VAL A 174 12.32 -4.21 -19.23
N SER A 175 11.77 -5.35 -19.65
CA SER A 175 11.15 -5.52 -20.97
C SER A 175 9.92 -4.63 -21.15
N HIS A 176 9.15 -4.37 -20.09
CA HIS A 176 7.98 -3.50 -20.14
C HIS A 176 8.39 -2.03 -20.30
N LEU A 177 9.40 -1.60 -19.54
CA LEU A 177 10.02 -0.28 -19.68
C LEU A 177 10.64 -0.09 -21.07
N GLU A 178 11.28 -1.12 -21.62
CA GLU A 178 11.79 -1.12 -22.98
C GLU A 178 10.66 -1.08 -24.03
N ARG A 179 9.58 -1.84 -23.87
CA ARG A 179 8.45 -1.77 -24.81
C ARG A 179 7.75 -0.41 -24.81
N LEU A 180 7.69 0.24 -23.65
CA LEU A 180 7.20 1.61 -23.53
C LEU A 180 8.13 2.59 -24.25
N SER A 181 9.45 2.35 -24.25
CA SER A 181 10.40 3.16 -25.03
C SER A 181 10.40 2.85 -26.54
N PHE A 182 9.99 1.66 -26.96
CA PHE A 182 9.98 1.23 -28.36
C PHE A 182 8.68 1.53 -29.14
N ARG A 183 7.52 1.68 -28.50
CA ARG A 183 6.25 2.02 -29.19
C ARG A 183 6.20 3.45 -29.76
N GLU A 184 7.16 4.31 -29.42
CA GLU A 184 7.29 5.67 -29.94
C GLU A 184 8.29 5.80 -31.10
N ALA A 185 8.97 4.71 -31.50
CA ALA A 185 9.92 4.75 -32.63
C ALA A 185 9.25 4.71 -34.02
N PHE A 186 7.92 4.56 -34.08
CA PHE A 186 7.14 4.55 -35.33
C PHE A 186 5.86 5.37 -35.18
N ARG A 187 6.01 6.69 -35.03
CA ARG A 187 5.00 7.69 -35.41
C ARG A 187 5.66 9.04 -35.70
#